data_AF-A0AAE3A2G5-F1
#
_entry.id   AF-A0AAE3A2G5-F1
#
_cell.length_a   1.000
_cell.length_b   1.000
_cell.length_c   1.000
_cell.angle_alpha   90.00
_cell.angle_beta   90.00
_cell.angle_gamma   90.00
#
_symmetry.space_group_name_H-M   'P 1'
#
loop_
_entity.id
_entity.type
_entity.pdbx_description
1 polymer ?
#
loop_
_entity_poly.entity_id
_entity_poly.type
_entity_poly.pdbx_seq_one_letter_code
_entity_poly.pdbx_strand_id
1 'polypeptide(L)'
;MTEFSEKLRAAMKERNINQVQLAGLTGKCKATVSQWLSGKQTPTEDGQARIAQAMGLPEDYFWKEGSVIHLVKKAGTIEKLLPKDAARLLGISVKSVSIGLQQGVFPWGYGINTGRSWVYLINARRFAEIEGIDLGQKGESTNVST
;
A
#
# COMPACT_ATOMS: atom_id res chain seq x y z
N MET A 1 -11.54 -13.28 -0.34
CA MET A 1 -12.17 -12.59 0.80
C MET A 1 -11.96 -11.10 0.63
N THR A 2 -12.95 -10.28 0.99
CA THR A 2 -12.87 -8.81 0.88
C THR A 2 -12.44 -8.21 2.21
N GLU A 3 -11.75 -7.07 2.19
CA GLU A 3 -11.33 -6.35 3.41
C GLU A 3 -12.52 -6.09 4.36
N PHE A 4 -13.68 -5.73 3.80
CA PHE A 4 -14.93 -5.57 4.55
C PHE A 4 -15.31 -6.83 5.33
N SER A 5 -15.28 -8.00 4.69
CA SER A 5 -15.68 -9.27 5.31
C SER A 5 -14.79 -9.66 6.48
N GLU A 6 -13.49 -9.33 6.42
CA GLU A 6 -12.52 -9.58 7.49
C GLU A 6 -12.74 -8.62 8.66
N LYS A 7 -12.87 -7.32 8.39
CA LYS A 7 -13.20 -6.31 9.41
C LYS A 7 -14.51 -6.60 10.12
N LEU A 8 -15.52 -7.07 9.37
CA LEU A 8 -16.82 -7.44 9.94
C LEU A 8 -16.71 -8.65 10.88
N ARG A 9 -15.94 -9.69 10.50
CA ARG A 9 -15.67 -10.84 11.38
C ARG A 9 -14.93 -10.44 12.65
N ALA A 10 -13.91 -9.59 12.53
CA ALA A 10 -13.15 -9.09 13.67
C ALA A 10 -14.05 -8.29 14.62
N ALA A 11 -14.81 -7.33 14.10
CA ALA A 11 -15.72 -6.50 14.87
C ALA A 11 -16.82 -7.34 15.58
N MET A 12 -17.34 -8.38 14.91
CA MET A 12 -18.28 -9.31 15.52
C MET A 12 -17.65 -10.11 16.67
N LYS A 13 -16.40 -10.56 16.50
CA LYS A 13 -15.66 -11.31 17.53
C LYS A 13 -15.35 -10.45 18.76
N GLU A 14 -14.87 -9.23 18.56
CA GLU A 14 -14.55 -8.30 19.65
C GLU A 14 -15.78 -7.93 20.49
N ARG A 15 -16.92 -7.74 19.83
CA ARG A 15 -18.19 -7.43 20.49
C ARG A 15 -18.96 -8.66 20.95
N ASN A 16 -18.40 -9.85 20.73
CA ASN A 16 -19.02 -11.13 21.06
C ASN A 16 -20.45 -11.28 20.52
N ILE A 17 -20.69 -10.83 19.28
CA ILE A 17 -22.00 -10.91 18.61
C ILE A 17 -22.00 -11.95 17.50
N ASN A 18 -23.12 -12.65 17.35
CA ASN A 18 -23.33 -13.63 16.28
C ASN A 18 -24.11 -13.03 15.09
N GLN A 19 -24.25 -13.79 14.00
CA GLN A 19 -24.90 -13.32 12.76
C GLN A 19 -26.36 -12.91 12.95
N VAL A 20 -27.07 -13.57 13.87
CA VAL A 20 -28.48 -13.28 14.16
C VAL A 20 -28.61 -11.97 14.92
N GLN A 21 -27.70 -11.73 15.87
CA GLN A 21 -27.63 -10.47 16.61
C GLN A 21 -27.24 -9.31 15.69
N LEU A 22 -26.24 -9.49 14.82
CA LEU A 22 -25.86 -8.47 13.84
C LEU A 22 -27.00 -8.16 12.85
N ALA A 23 -27.74 -9.17 12.42
CA ALA A 23 -28.95 -9.01 11.60
C ALA A 23 -29.99 -8.13 12.32
N GLY A 24 -30.24 -8.40 13.61
CA GLY A 24 -31.13 -7.59 14.46
C GLY A 24 -30.66 -6.14 14.61
N LEU A 25 -29.36 -5.93 14.86
CA LEU A 25 -28.78 -4.58 15.02
C LEU A 25 -28.83 -3.75 13.73
N THR A 26 -28.60 -4.38 12.58
CA THR A 26 -28.51 -3.70 11.28
C THR A 26 -29.84 -3.63 10.52
N GLY A 27 -30.89 -4.25 11.05
CA GLY A 27 -32.19 -4.38 10.37
C GLY A 27 -32.11 -5.21 9.07
N LYS A 28 -31.13 -6.11 8.95
CA LYS A 28 -30.93 -6.99 7.79
C LYS A 28 -31.24 -8.43 8.12
N CYS A 29 -31.44 -9.27 7.11
CA CYS A 29 -31.66 -10.69 7.33
C CYS A 29 -30.33 -11.45 7.51
N LYS A 30 -30.36 -12.56 8.24
CA LYS A 30 -29.21 -13.44 8.47
C LYS A 30 -28.54 -13.88 7.16
N ALA A 31 -29.32 -14.13 6.10
CA ALA A 31 -28.80 -14.53 4.80
C ALA A 31 -27.88 -13.46 4.19
N THR A 32 -28.29 -12.18 4.26
CA THR A 32 -27.48 -11.04 3.82
C THR A 32 -26.20 -10.92 4.65
N VAL A 33 -26.28 -11.06 5.98
CA VAL A 33 -25.10 -11.06 6.85
C VAL A 33 -24.14 -12.21 6.51
N SER A 34 -24.66 -13.40 6.19
CA SER A 34 -23.83 -14.54 5.76
C SER A 34 -23.14 -14.28 4.40
N GLN A 35 -23.83 -13.62 3.46
CA GLN A 35 -23.25 -13.22 2.17
C GLN A 35 -22.12 -12.20 2.35
N TRP A 36 -22.26 -11.27 3.30
CA TRP A 36 -21.20 -10.34 3.69
C TRP A 36 -19.98 -11.04 4.27
N LEU A 37 -20.20 -11.98 5.20
CA LEU A 37 -19.12 -12.71 5.87
C LEU A 37 -18.38 -13.68 4.94
N SER A 38 -19.05 -14.18 3.91
CA SER A 38 -18.43 -15.00 2.85
C SER A 38 -17.73 -14.16 1.78
N GLY A 39 -17.94 -12.83 1.77
CA GLY A 39 -17.40 -11.92 0.76
C GLY A 39 -18.09 -12.03 -0.59
N LYS A 40 -19.24 -12.71 -0.68
CA LYS A 40 -20.04 -12.82 -1.91
C LYS A 40 -20.72 -11.49 -2.27
N GLN A 41 -20.99 -10.66 -1.26
CA GLN A 41 -21.57 -9.34 -1.41
C GLN A 41 -20.90 -8.36 -0.45
N THR A 42 -20.67 -7.13 -0.94
CA THR A 42 -20.19 -6.00 -0.13
C THR A 42 -21.26 -4.91 -0.18
N PRO A 43 -21.70 -4.36 0.96
CA PRO A 43 -22.59 -3.21 0.99
C PRO A 43 -21.94 -1.97 0.34
N THR A 44 -22.77 -1.03 -0.15
CA THR A 44 -22.31 0.31 -0.54
C THR A 44 -21.74 1.06 0.67
N GLU A 45 -21.04 2.17 0.44
CA GLU A 45 -20.51 3.02 1.51
C GLU A 45 -21.61 3.43 2.50
N ASP A 46 -22.70 4.05 2.08
CA ASP A 46 -23.83 4.32 2.99
C ASP A 46 -24.31 3.10 3.80
N GLY A 47 -24.26 1.91 3.19
CA GLY A 47 -24.54 0.64 3.86
C GLY A 47 -23.52 0.28 4.94
N GLN A 48 -22.21 0.41 4.70
CA GLN A 48 -21.20 0.07 5.70
C GLN A 48 -21.14 1.11 6.83
N ALA A 49 -21.41 2.40 6.57
CA ALA A 49 -21.54 3.41 7.63
C ALA A 49 -22.68 3.05 8.58
N ARG A 50 -23.86 2.71 8.04
CA ARG A 50 -25.02 2.29 8.86
C ARG A 50 -24.71 1.05 9.68
N ILE A 51 -23.98 0.09 9.12
CA ILE A 51 -23.54 -1.11 9.85
C ILE A 51 -22.57 -0.73 10.97
N ALA A 52 -21.62 0.18 10.70
CA ALA A 52 -20.68 0.65 11.70
C ALA A 52 -21.40 1.37 12.85
N GLN A 53 -22.30 2.30 12.55
CA GLN A 53 -23.14 2.99 13.53
C GLN A 53 -23.98 2.01 14.36
N ALA A 54 -24.63 1.03 13.72
CA ALA A 54 -25.41 -0.01 14.41
C ALA A 54 -24.56 -0.86 15.36
N MET A 55 -23.28 -1.02 15.03
CA MET A 55 -22.31 -1.66 15.90
C MET A 55 -21.67 -0.69 16.90
N GLY A 56 -21.98 0.60 16.90
CA GLY A 56 -21.32 1.60 17.76
C GLY A 56 -19.84 1.80 17.42
N LEU A 57 -19.49 1.67 16.14
CA LEU A 57 -18.18 1.94 15.57
C LEU A 57 -18.22 3.27 14.81
N PRO A 58 -17.06 3.93 14.59
CA PRO A 58 -16.98 5.08 13.69
C PRO A 58 -17.58 4.77 12.32
N GLU A 59 -18.31 5.71 11.72
CA GLU A 59 -18.95 5.53 10.40
C GLU A 59 -17.95 5.09 9.33
N ASP A 60 -16.71 5.56 9.46
CA ASP A 60 -15.63 5.23 8.57
C ASP A 60 -15.02 3.86 8.83
N TYR A 61 -15.32 3.14 9.91
CA TYR A 61 -14.61 1.93 10.33
C TYR A 61 -14.29 0.90 9.22
N PHE A 62 -15.24 0.65 8.32
CA PHE A 62 -15.07 -0.37 7.28
C PHE A 62 -14.23 0.09 6.07
N TRP A 63 -14.27 1.38 5.72
CA TRP A 63 -13.49 1.98 4.62
C TRP A 63 -12.38 2.92 5.08
N LYS A 64 -12.26 3.16 6.39
CA LYS A 64 -11.11 3.80 7.01
C LYS A 64 -10.01 2.81 6.84
N GLU A 65 -9.17 3.12 5.88
CA GLU A 65 -8.00 2.35 5.51
C GLU A 65 -6.96 2.51 6.62
N GLY A 66 -7.15 1.74 7.69
CA GLY A 66 -6.13 1.46 8.69
C GLY A 66 -5.05 0.52 8.16
N SER A 67 -4.76 0.55 6.86
CA SER A 67 -3.75 -0.27 6.23
C SER A 67 -2.63 0.64 5.77
N VAL A 68 -1.45 0.47 6.36
CA VAL A 68 -0.18 1.12 5.96
C VAL A 68 -0.06 1.20 4.42
N ILE A 69 -0.57 0.19 3.73
CA ILE A 69 -0.71 0.07 2.27
C ILE A 69 -1.33 1.30 1.61
N HIS A 70 -2.40 1.90 2.16
CA HIS A 70 -3.02 3.07 1.53
C HIS A 70 -2.27 4.39 1.81
N LEU A 71 -1.60 4.50 2.96
CA LEU A 71 -0.60 5.56 3.18
C LEU A 71 0.55 5.43 2.17
N VAL A 72 1.03 4.22 1.87
CA VAL A 72 2.06 3.99 0.84
C VAL A 72 1.51 4.30 -0.56
N LYS A 73 0.24 3.97 -0.86
CA LYS A 73 -0.40 4.34 -2.13
C LYS A 73 -0.52 5.86 -2.29
N LYS A 74 -0.86 6.58 -1.22
CA LYS A 74 -0.98 8.05 -1.21
C LYS A 74 0.38 8.75 -1.29
N ALA A 75 1.45 8.12 -0.81
CA ALA A 75 2.83 8.59 -0.92
C ALA A 75 3.49 8.30 -2.28
N GLY A 76 2.79 7.63 -3.20
CA GLY A 76 3.31 7.21 -4.50
C GLY A 76 4.09 5.90 -4.43
N THR A 77 4.12 5.17 -5.55
CA THR A 77 5.04 4.02 -5.69
C THR A 77 6.46 4.52 -5.51
N ILE A 78 7.29 3.82 -4.73
CA ILE A 78 8.72 4.17 -4.59
C ILE A 78 9.32 4.21 -5.98
N GLU A 79 9.74 5.40 -6.42
CA GLU A 79 10.45 5.58 -7.67
C GLU A 79 11.77 4.81 -7.58
N LYS A 80 11.94 3.83 -8.47
CA LYS A 80 13.11 2.96 -8.47
C LYS A 80 14.17 3.52 -9.41
N LEU A 81 15.39 3.63 -8.92
CA LEU A 81 16.56 3.92 -9.76
C LEU A 81 17.27 2.61 -10.13
N LEU A 82 17.83 2.54 -11.34
CA LEU A 82 18.65 1.38 -11.72
C LEU A 82 20.07 1.55 -11.19
N PRO A 83 20.77 0.45 -10.81
CA PRO A 83 22.17 0.51 -10.39
C PRO A 83 23.10 1.18 -11.41
N LYS A 84 22.79 1.05 -12.71
CA LYS A 84 23.53 1.71 -13.79
C LYS A 84 23.40 3.24 -13.76
N ASP A 85 22.19 3.75 -13.49
CA ASP A 85 21.94 5.18 -13.41
C ASP A 85 22.56 5.78 -12.15
N ALA A 86 22.45 5.08 -11.01
CA ALA A 86 23.14 5.45 -9.78
C ALA A 86 24.66 5.49 -9.98
N ALA A 87 25.24 4.50 -10.65
CA ALA A 87 26.67 4.47 -10.98
C ALA A 87 27.12 5.66 -11.82
N ARG A 88 26.31 6.04 -12.84
CA ARG A 88 26.57 7.21 -13.67
C ARG A 88 26.54 8.51 -12.85
N LEU A 89 25.57 8.64 -11.94
CA LEU A 89 25.40 9.83 -11.12
C LEU A 89 26.48 9.96 -10.03
N LEU A 90 26.93 8.84 -9.47
CA LEU A 90 28.02 8.80 -8.47
C LEU A 90 29.42 8.85 -9.09
N GLY A 91 29.55 8.68 -10.42
CA GLY A 91 30.86 8.61 -11.09
C GLY A 91 31.67 7.36 -10.77
N ILE A 92 31.02 6.25 -10.38
CA ILE A 92 31.69 5.00 -10.01
C ILE A 92 31.23 3.81 -10.87
N SER A 93 31.91 2.67 -10.76
CA SER A 93 31.55 1.48 -11.52
C SER A 93 30.22 0.87 -11.04
N VAL A 94 29.43 0.32 -11.95
CA VAL A 94 28.17 -0.40 -11.63
C VAL A 94 28.42 -1.56 -10.67
N LYS A 95 29.58 -2.22 -10.79
CA LYS A 95 30.00 -3.31 -9.90
C LYS A 95 30.21 -2.82 -8.46
N SER A 96 30.85 -1.66 -8.29
CA SER A 96 31.04 -1.02 -6.98
C SER A 96 29.70 -0.65 -6.35
N VAL A 97 28.78 -0.05 -7.11
CA VAL A 97 27.41 0.23 -6.63
C VAL A 97 26.72 -1.05 -6.19
N SER A 98 26.79 -2.10 -7.02
CA SER A 98 26.15 -3.38 -6.75
C SER A 98 26.67 -4.01 -5.46
N ILE A 99 27.99 -4.02 -5.25
CA ILE A 99 28.62 -4.53 -4.03
C ILE A 99 28.19 -3.70 -2.81
N GLY A 100 28.21 -2.37 -2.90
CA GLY A 100 27.79 -1.50 -1.79
C GLY A 100 26.31 -1.70 -1.41
N LEU A 101 25.44 -1.97 -2.39
CA LEU A 101 24.04 -2.33 -2.13
C LEU A 101 23.91 -3.70 -1.45
N GLN A 102 24.72 -4.69 -1.82
CA GLN A 102 24.74 -6.00 -1.16
C GLN A 102 25.26 -5.92 0.28
N GLN A 103 26.23 -5.04 0.51
CA GLN A 103 26.82 -4.79 1.83
C GLN A 103 25.95 -3.88 2.70
N GLY A 104 24.92 -3.22 2.14
CA GLY A 104 24.04 -2.30 2.86
C GLY A 104 24.71 -0.97 3.24
N VAL A 105 25.77 -0.57 2.53
CA VAL A 105 26.53 0.66 2.80
C VAL A 105 25.76 1.91 2.37
N PHE A 106 24.89 1.78 1.36
CA PHE A 106 24.10 2.90 0.86
C PHE A 106 22.76 3.02 1.60
N PRO A 107 22.44 4.17 2.21
CA PRO A 107 21.21 4.36 2.98
C PRO A 107 19.94 4.42 2.10
N TRP A 108 20.11 4.57 0.79
CA TRP A 108 19.02 4.75 -0.18
C TRP A 108 18.68 3.49 -0.99
N GLY A 109 19.34 2.36 -0.74
CA GLY A 109 19.06 1.12 -1.47
C GLY A 109 19.72 -0.14 -0.89
N TYR A 110 19.31 -1.31 -1.37
CA TYR A 110 19.85 -2.60 -0.94
C TYR A 110 19.80 -3.66 -2.05
N GLY A 111 20.72 -4.61 -1.95
CA GLY A 111 20.77 -5.82 -2.75
C GLY A 111 20.05 -6.96 -2.03
N ILE A 112 19.16 -7.65 -2.74
CA ILE A 112 18.40 -8.79 -2.25
C ILE A 112 18.92 -10.05 -2.96
N ASN A 113 19.40 -11.01 -2.18
CA ASN A 113 19.84 -12.30 -2.73
C ASN A 113 18.63 -13.21 -2.95
N THR A 114 18.38 -13.61 -4.21
CA THR A 114 17.29 -14.52 -4.59
C THR A 114 17.78 -15.96 -4.79
N GLY A 115 18.97 -16.28 -4.28
CA GLY A 115 19.64 -17.57 -4.39
C GLY A 115 20.38 -17.75 -5.72
N ARG A 116 19.72 -17.48 -6.85
CA ARG A 116 20.31 -17.61 -8.20
C ARG A 116 20.84 -16.29 -8.76
N SER A 117 20.36 -15.16 -8.25
CA SER A 117 20.77 -13.84 -8.71
C SER A 117 20.58 -12.80 -7.61
N TRP A 118 20.95 -11.56 -7.92
CA TRP A 118 20.72 -10.41 -7.06
C TRP A 118 19.68 -9.50 -7.69
N VAL A 119 18.75 -9.04 -6.86
CA VAL A 119 17.79 -8.01 -7.22
C VAL A 119 18.15 -6.75 -6.44
N TYR A 120 18.23 -5.62 -7.13
CA TYR A 120 18.58 -4.35 -6.52
C TYR A 120 17.35 -3.48 -6.40
N LEU A 121 17.19 -2.86 -5.24
CA LEU A 121 16.20 -1.82 -5.00
C LEU A 121 16.92 -0.54 -4.58
N ILE A 122 16.70 0.53 -5.33
CA ILE A 122 17.22 1.87 -5.03
C ILE A 122 16.04 2.82 -5.01
N ASN A 123 15.87 3.56 -3.92
CA ASN A 123 14.88 4.62 -3.81
C ASN A 123 15.45 5.90 -4.43
N ALA A 124 14.92 6.29 -5.61
CA ALA A 124 15.41 7.43 -6.37
C ALA A 124 15.29 8.75 -5.59
N ARG A 125 14.22 8.92 -4.83
CA ARG A 125 14.01 10.11 -4.00
C ARG A 125 15.04 10.22 -2.88
N ARG A 126 15.30 9.12 -2.15
CA ARG A 126 16.34 9.12 -1.10
C ARG A 126 17.75 9.30 -1.65
N PHE A 127 18.01 8.73 -2.82
CA PHE A 127 19.26 8.94 -3.53
C PHE A 127 19.46 10.43 -3.84
N ALA A 128 18.46 11.08 -4.43
CA ALA A 128 18.49 12.51 -4.74
C ALA A 128 18.65 13.39 -3.50
N GLU A 129 17.87 13.13 -2.44
CA GLU A 129 17.90 13.87 -1.18
C GLU A 129 19.29 13.83 -0.50
N ILE A 130 19.94 12.66 -0.49
CA ILE A 130 21.20 12.45 0.24
C ILE A 130 22.41 12.91 -0.56
N GLU A 131 22.43 12.61 -1.86
CA GLU A 131 23.55 12.96 -2.74
C GLU A 131 23.45 14.41 -3.26
N GLY A 132 22.38 15.13 -2.91
CA GLY A 132 22.15 16.52 -3.32
C GLY A 132 21.89 16.68 -4.82
N ILE A 133 21.31 15.66 -5.45
CA ILE A 133 21.05 15.63 -6.89
C ILE A 133 19.64 16.16 -7.16
N ASP A 134 19.54 17.21 -7.96
CA ASP A 134 18.24 17.73 -8.38
C ASP A 134 17.61 16.81 -9.43
N LEU A 135 16.49 16.16 -9.09
CA LEU A 135 15.70 15.36 -10.03
C LEU A 135 14.94 16.34 -10.91
N GLY A 136 15.60 16.86 -11.94
CA GLY A 136 15.01 17.79 -12.89
C GLY A 136 13.63 17.30 -13.32
N GLN A 137 12.59 18.10 -13.05
CA GLN A 137 11.24 17.83 -13.52
C GLN A 137 11.32 17.58 -15.01
N LYS A 138 10.73 16.46 -15.47
CA LYS A 138 10.65 16.09 -16.88
C LYS A 138 10.09 17.28 -17.65
N GLY A 139 10.99 18.00 -18.33
CA GLY A 139 10.64 19.08 -19.23
C GLY A 139 9.72 18.51 -20.30
N GLU A 140 8.50 19.00 -20.28
CA GLU A 140 7.51 18.89 -21.34
C GLU A 140 8.18 19.43 -22.62
N SER A 141 8.67 18.53 -23.47
CA SER A 141 9.09 18.91 -24.82
C SER A 141 7.84 19.17 -25.64
N THR A 142 7.25 20.35 -25.46
CA THR A 142 6.33 20.95 -26.44
C THR A 142 7.11 21.16 -27.73
N ASN A 143 6.83 20.29 -28.71
CA ASN A 143 7.17 20.50 -30.10
C ASN A 143 6.61 21.87 -30.54
N VAL A 144 7.50 22.82 -30.84
CA VAL A 144 7.16 23.95 -31.69
C VAL A 144 7.47 23.52 -33.12
N SER A 145 6.42 23.12 -33.84
CA SER A 145 6.44 23.00 -35.29
C SER A 145 6.54 24.41 -35.90
N THR A 146 7.58 24.63 -36.70
CA THR A 146 7.60 25.66 -37.76
C THR A 146 7.35 24.96 -39.08
#